data_AF-A0A1Y1US29-F1
#
_entry.id   AF-A0A1Y1US29-F1
#
_cell.length_a   1.000
_cell.length_b   1.000
_cell.length_c   1.000
_cell.angle_alpha   90.00
_cell.angle_beta   90.00
_cell.angle_gamma   90.00
#
_symmetry.space_group_name_H-M   'P 1'
#
loop_
_entity.id
_entity.type
_entity.pdbx_description
1 polymer ?
#
loop_
_entity_poly.entity_id
_entity_poly.type
_entity_poly.pdbx_seq_one_letter_code
_entity_poly.pdbx_strand_id
1 'polypeptide(L)'
;MNNDGHVEDQCWASEQGYSCCQRCNVVLIEENGQKWGVENNQWCGIQDSVCEAEEDVCQSSDYGCCETCNQYYVDYTGRYGYENGQWCLVKNTC
;
A
#
# COMPACT_ATOMS: atom_id res chain seq x y z
N MET A 1 -21.49 26.89 -17.80
CA MET A 1 -20.23 26.39 -18.37
C MET A 1 -20.27 24.88 -18.22
N ASN A 2 -20.34 24.14 -19.33
CA ASN A 2 -20.23 22.69 -19.29
C ASN A 2 -18.73 22.34 -19.29
N ASN A 3 -18.29 21.45 -18.42
CA ASN A 3 -17.14 20.60 -18.68
C ASN A 3 -17.29 19.33 -17.83
N ASP A 4 -17.95 18.35 -18.43
CA ASP A 4 -17.56 16.94 -18.32
C ASP A 4 -16.03 16.82 -18.46
N GLY A 5 -15.37 16.15 -17.53
CA GLY A 5 -13.95 15.87 -17.67
C GLY A 5 -13.31 15.41 -16.37
N HIS A 6 -13.39 14.10 -16.13
CA HIS A 6 -12.49 13.29 -15.29
C HIS A 6 -11.89 14.01 -14.08
N VAL A 7 -12.39 13.69 -12.88
CA VAL A 7 -11.57 13.81 -11.67
C VAL A 7 -10.38 12.89 -11.91
N GLU A 8 -9.26 13.42 -12.41
CA GLU A 8 -8.00 12.70 -12.32
C GLU A 8 -7.75 12.57 -10.83
N ASP A 9 -7.79 11.33 -10.33
CA ASP A 9 -7.66 10.97 -8.92
C ASP A 9 -6.47 11.73 -8.31
N GLN A 10 -6.72 12.88 -7.67
CA GLN A 10 -5.67 13.64 -7.01
C GLN A 10 -5.35 12.92 -5.70
N CYS A 11 -4.12 12.43 -5.57
CA CYS A 11 -3.59 11.84 -4.34
C CYS A 11 -2.53 12.75 -3.73
N TRP A 12 -2.11 12.43 -2.51
CA TRP A 12 -1.04 13.15 -1.81
C TRP A 12 0.27 13.22 -2.62
N ALA A 13 0.56 12.23 -3.48
CA ALA A 13 1.77 12.23 -4.30
C ALA A 13 1.68 13.19 -5.49
N SER A 14 0.47 13.58 -5.91
CA SER A 14 0.26 14.59 -6.94
C SER A 14 0.78 15.96 -6.53
N GLU A 15 0.72 16.30 -5.24
CA GLU A 15 1.32 17.55 -4.70
C GLU A 15 2.85 17.56 -4.84
N GLN A 16 3.47 16.39 -4.95
CA GLN A 16 4.91 16.20 -5.14
C GLN A 16 5.29 15.98 -6.62
N GLY A 17 4.32 16.03 -7.54
CA GLY A 17 4.54 15.84 -8.98
C GLY A 17 4.52 14.38 -9.44
N TYR A 18 4.02 13.45 -8.62
CA TYR A 18 3.90 12.03 -8.95
C TYR A 18 2.44 11.64 -9.24
N SER A 19 2.26 10.60 -10.05
CA SER A 19 0.94 10.05 -10.36
C SER A 19 0.37 9.27 -9.18
N CYS A 20 -0.91 8.94 -9.23
CA CYS A 20 -1.55 8.09 -8.23
C CYS A 20 -1.58 6.66 -8.73
N CYS A 21 -1.26 5.71 -7.86
CA CYS A 21 -1.27 4.31 -8.25
C CYS A 21 -2.71 3.84 -8.46
N GLN A 22 -2.94 3.03 -9.48
CA GLN A 22 -4.23 2.41 -9.74
C GLN A 22 -4.40 1.09 -8.97
N ARG A 23 -3.31 0.50 -8.47
CA ARG A 23 -3.29 -0.72 -7.68
C ARG A 23 -2.57 -0.54 -6.35
N CYS A 24 -2.93 -1.36 -5.39
CA CYS A 24 -2.28 -1.43 -4.08
C CYS A 24 -0.99 -2.28 -4.12
N ASN A 25 -0.01 -1.88 -4.93
CA ASN A 25 1.29 -2.54 -4.99
C ASN A 25 2.33 -1.73 -4.23
N VAL A 26 2.28 -1.81 -2.89
CA VAL A 26 3.17 -1.06 -2.01
C VAL A 26 4.59 -1.60 -2.12
N VAL A 27 5.53 -0.76 -2.55
CA VAL A 27 6.96 -1.08 -2.61
C VAL A 27 7.77 -0.34 -1.55
N LEU A 28 7.22 0.74 -1.00
CA LEU A 28 7.86 1.57 0.02
C LEU A 28 6.77 2.22 0.88
N ILE A 29 7.02 2.30 2.18
CA ILE A 29 6.19 3.03 3.15
C ILE A 29 7.11 4.00 3.87
N GLU A 30 6.75 5.27 3.87
CA GLU A 30 7.51 6.30 4.57
C GLU A 30 7.09 6.38 6.05
N GLU A 31 7.91 7.03 6.88
CA GLU A 31 7.65 7.18 8.32
C GLU A 31 6.33 7.91 8.64
N ASN A 32 5.84 8.72 7.70
CA ASN A 32 4.57 9.44 7.79
C ASN A 32 3.35 8.59 7.34
N GLY A 33 3.56 7.31 6.98
CA GLY A 33 2.52 6.41 6.47
C GLY A 33 2.20 6.55 4.98
N GLN A 34 2.95 7.38 4.23
CA GLN A 34 2.77 7.49 2.79
C GLN A 34 3.29 6.24 2.08
N LYS A 35 2.42 5.61 1.29
CA LYS A 35 2.69 4.36 0.59
C LYS A 35 3.02 4.62 -0.87
N TRP A 36 4.19 4.22 -1.32
CA TRP A 36 4.60 4.35 -2.71
C TRP A 36 4.48 3.03 -3.45
N GLY A 37 4.07 3.12 -4.71
CA GLY A 37 4.07 2.03 -5.68
C GLY A 37 4.88 2.39 -6.92
N VAL A 38 5.09 1.39 -7.78
CA VAL A 38 5.67 1.58 -9.10
C VAL A 38 4.76 0.96 -10.14
N GLU A 39 4.24 1.79 -11.04
CA GLU A 39 3.36 1.38 -12.15
C GLU A 39 3.88 2.00 -13.44
N ASN A 40 3.87 1.23 -14.54
CA ASN A 40 4.40 1.68 -15.84
C ASN A 40 5.83 2.26 -15.75
N ASN A 41 6.67 1.68 -14.89
CA ASN A 41 8.03 2.15 -14.61
C ASN A 41 8.11 3.57 -14.01
N GLN A 42 7.03 4.07 -13.41
CA GLN A 42 6.95 5.38 -12.76
C GLN A 42 6.52 5.23 -11.30
N TRP A 43 7.08 6.08 -10.44
CA TRP A 43 6.65 6.19 -9.06
C TRP A 43 5.25 6.78 -8.98
N CYS A 44 4.44 6.21 -8.11
CA CYS A 44 3.10 6.69 -7.85
C CYS A 44 2.77 6.62 -6.36
N GLY A 45 1.91 7.53 -5.90
CA GLY A 45 1.37 7.51 -4.55
C GLY A 45 0.19 6.56 -4.45
N ILE A 46 0.26 5.62 -3.52
CA ILE A 46 -0.85 4.73 -3.20
C ILE A 46 -1.73 5.44 -2.18
N GLN A 47 -3.03 5.46 -2.47
CA GLN A 47 -4.05 5.91 -1.53
C GLN A 47 -4.64 4.71 -0.80
N ASP A 48 -5.04 4.90 0.45
CA ASP A 48 -5.73 3.84 1.20
C ASP A 48 -7.04 3.42 0.53
N SER A 49 -7.69 4.31 -0.22
CA SER A 49 -8.87 3.99 -1.05
C SER A 49 -8.54 3.09 -2.25
N VAL A 50 -7.31 3.06 -2.74
CA VAL A 50 -6.87 2.12 -3.79
C VAL A 50 -6.48 0.78 -3.18
N CYS A 51 -6.04 0.83 -1.93
CA CYS A 51 -5.88 -0.33 -1.06
C CYS A 51 -7.17 -0.64 -0.30
N GLU A 52 -8.36 -0.41 -0.90
CA GLU A 52 -9.66 -0.57 -0.22
C GLU A 52 -9.56 -1.73 0.75
N ALA A 53 -9.89 -1.44 2.01
CA ALA A 53 -9.67 -2.27 3.17
C ALA A 53 -10.39 -3.62 3.03
N GLU A 54 -9.83 -4.51 2.21
CA GLU A 54 -9.91 -5.94 2.40
C GLU A 54 -9.37 -6.16 3.80
N GLU A 55 -10.22 -6.75 4.68
CA GLU A 55 -9.83 -7.21 6.01
C GLU A 55 -8.39 -7.71 5.95
N ASP A 56 -7.53 -7.19 6.83
CA ASP A 56 -6.10 -7.50 6.78
C ASP A 56 -5.96 -9.01 6.57
N VAL A 57 -5.35 -9.44 5.45
CA VAL A 57 -5.28 -10.85 5.01
C VAL A 57 -4.79 -11.77 6.15
N CYS A 58 -4.02 -11.19 7.07
CA CYS A 58 -3.54 -11.79 8.29
C CYS A 58 -4.62 -12.30 9.28
N GLN A 59 -5.85 -11.82 9.19
CA GLN A 59 -6.98 -12.28 10.00
C GLN A 59 -7.47 -13.69 9.60
N SER A 60 -7.16 -14.13 8.39
CA SER A 60 -7.54 -15.45 7.86
C SER A 60 -6.34 -16.36 7.58
N SER A 61 -5.14 -15.96 7.99
CA SER A 61 -3.89 -16.66 7.70
C SER A 61 -3.31 -17.35 8.93
N ASP A 62 -2.68 -18.52 8.73
CA ASP A 62 -1.95 -19.26 9.77
C ASP A 62 -0.76 -18.45 10.36
N TYR A 63 -0.28 -17.42 9.65
CA TYR A 63 0.82 -16.57 10.09
C TYR A 63 0.38 -15.46 11.07
N GLY A 64 -0.90 -15.10 11.12
CA GLY A 64 -1.38 -13.97 11.92
C GLY A 64 -0.81 -12.61 11.47
N CYS A 65 -1.17 -11.54 12.19
CA CYS A 65 -0.79 -10.17 11.87
C CYS A 65 0.49 -9.74 12.58
N CYS A 66 1.35 -9.00 11.90
CA CYS A 66 2.48 -8.34 12.55
C CYS A 66 2.00 -7.25 13.51
N GLU A 67 2.71 -7.07 14.62
CA GLU A 67 2.49 -5.98 15.56
C GLU A 67 3.06 -4.68 15.02
N THR A 68 4.14 -4.76 14.22
CA THR A 68 4.79 -3.61 13.58
C THR A 68 4.63 -3.63 12.06
N CYS A 69 4.91 -2.48 11.44
CA CYS A 69 4.88 -2.32 9.99
C CYS A 69 6.20 -2.69 9.31
N ASN A 70 7.10 -3.39 10.01
CA ASN A 70 8.41 -3.75 9.49
C ASN A 70 8.28 -4.89 8.47
N GLN A 71 8.20 -4.52 7.20
CA GLN A 71 8.29 -5.44 6.08
C GLN A 71 9.70 -6.04 6.02
N TYR A 72 9.78 -7.35 6.14
CA TYR A 72 11.00 -8.11 5.92
C TYR A 72 11.04 -8.73 4.52
N TYR A 73 9.89 -9.14 4.00
CA TYR A 73 9.76 -9.82 2.71
C TYR A 73 8.43 -9.47 2.04
N VAL A 74 8.39 -9.45 0.71
CA VAL A 74 7.17 -9.20 -0.06
C VAL A 74 7.17 -10.06 -1.31
N ASP A 75 6.03 -10.65 -1.61
CA ASP A 75 5.79 -11.36 -2.86
C ASP A 75 4.36 -11.12 -3.36
N TYR A 76 3.93 -11.88 -4.37
CA TYR A 76 2.59 -11.74 -4.95
C TYR A 76 1.45 -12.21 -4.02
N THR A 77 1.77 -12.90 -2.91
CA THR A 77 0.81 -13.37 -1.90
C THR A 77 0.66 -12.42 -0.72
N GLY A 78 1.62 -11.54 -0.49
CA GLY A 78 1.48 -10.47 0.50
C GLY A 78 2.79 -9.90 1.02
N ARG A 79 2.68 -9.06 2.06
CA ARG A 79 3.79 -8.47 2.79
C ARG A 79 3.99 -9.24 4.10
N TYR A 80 5.23 -9.63 4.35
CA TYR A 80 5.61 -10.46 5.48
C TYR A 80 6.62 -9.72 6.37
N GLY A 81 6.38 -9.77 7.68
CA GLY A 81 7.31 -9.36 8.71
C GLY A 81 7.88 -10.58 9.44
N TYR A 82 8.93 -10.35 10.22
CA TYR A 82 9.53 -11.38 11.05
C TYR A 82 9.74 -10.82 12.47
N GLU A 83 8.90 -11.26 13.39
CA GLU A 83 8.80 -10.73 14.75
C GLU A 83 8.80 -11.89 15.75
N ASN A 84 9.53 -11.75 16.85
CA ASN A 84 9.59 -12.77 17.91
C ASN A 84 9.94 -14.20 17.43
N GLY A 85 10.71 -14.30 16.35
CA GLY A 85 11.09 -15.60 15.76
C GLY A 85 10.01 -16.25 14.89
N GLN A 86 8.97 -15.50 14.51
CA GLN A 86 7.83 -16.00 13.73
C GLN A 86 7.57 -15.10 12.53
N TRP A 87 7.10 -15.71 11.44
CA TRP A 87 6.58 -14.98 10.29
C TRP A 87 5.17 -14.50 10.57
N CYS A 88 4.90 -13.26 10.19
CA CYS A 88 3.58 -12.63 10.31
C CYS A 88 3.27 -11.85 9.02
N LEU A 89 1.99 -11.59 8.75
CA LEU A 89 1.56 -10.75 7.64
C LEU A 89 1.46 -9.30 8.09
N VAL A 90 2.10 -8.40 7.34
CA VAL A 90 2.06 -6.96 7.59
C VAL A 90 0.70 -6.42 7.17
N LYS A 91 0.02 -5.76 8.11
CA LYS A 91 -1.33 -5.20 7.92
C LYS A 91 -1.36 -4.27 6.70
N ASN A 92 -2.46 -4.27 5.96
CA ASN A 92 -2.72 -3.32 4.85
C ASN A 92 -2.83 -1.87 5.34
N THR A 93 -3.18 -1.70 6.62
CA THR A 93 -3.17 -0.39 7.32
C THR A 93 -1.78 0.11 7.68
N CYS A 94 -0.74 -0.73 7.56
CA CYS A 94 0.62 -0.28 7.32
C CYS A 94 0.78 0.10 5.85
#